data_AF-A0A7S0LKN0-F1
#
_entry.id   AF-A0A7S0LKN0-F1
#
_cell.length_a   1.000
_cell.length_b   1.000
_cell.length_c   1.000
_cell.angle_alpha   90.00
_cell.angle_beta   90.00
_cell.angle_gamma   90.00
#
_symmetry.space_group_name_H-M   'P 1'
#
loop_
_entity.id
_entity.type
_entity.pdbx_description
1 polymer ?
#
loop_
_entity_poly.entity_id
_entity_poly.type
_entity_poly.pdbx_seq_one_letter_code
_entity_poly.pdbx_strand_id
1 'polypeptide(L)'
;RFVSEMKAFFLLLGLLSRVSSRILAPTLNIRGGAAEREELTTGKVWTLKTFVRDHVTFTSQLPGYLGAYIGNRAVEPSINEAVMLTMNSINTCPYCTGLHGQLARMASAEDPSKSKAPEVIYAKVFATHAGRGKAVEAAYAELAAAVGDGKASSTRALCWFLLWGKTTGNTVNAVRGKILSLKLLSLTPFDVAVFAVYAPLFATIGVLNVGLLKMPKVPPKVSAAIGATLWVPQALHVGLLGLFSLLPAKLLVR
;
A
#
# COMPACT_ATOMS: atom_id res chain seq x y z
N ARG A 1 -0.34 18.55 -22.42
CA ARG A 1 -1.73 18.29 -21.95
C ARG A 1 -1.76 17.33 -20.75
N PHE A 2 -1.31 16.08 -20.91
CA PHE A 2 -1.20 15.09 -19.81
C PHE A 2 -0.49 15.59 -18.54
N VAL A 3 0.68 16.22 -18.66
CA VAL A 3 1.42 16.77 -17.51
C VAL A 3 0.65 17.89 -16.78
N SER A 4 -0.17 18.66 -17.49
CA SER A 4 -0.99 19.73 -16.90
C SER A 4 -2.20 19.16 -16.16
N GLU A 5 -2.84 18.13 -16.72
CA GLU A 5 -3.96 17.42 -16.10
C GLU A 5 -3.51 16.65 -14.85
N MET A 6 -2.33 16.03 -14.90
CA MET A 6 -1.72 15.41 -13.71
C MET A 6 -1.41 16.42 -12.62
N LYS A 7 -0.89 17.61 -12.95
CA LYS A 7 -0.63 18.67 -11.95
C LYS A 7 -1.90 19.12 -11.23
N ALA A 8 -3.00 19.30 -11.97
CA ALA A 8 -4.29 19.66 -11.39
C ALA A 8 -4.83 18.55 -10.48
N PHE A 9 -4.71 17.29 -10.90
CA PHE A 9 -5.07 16.13 -10.08
C PHE A 9 -4.24 16.03 -8.79
N PHE A 10 -2.92 16.27 -8.85
CA PHE A 10 -2.07 16.27 -7.65
C PHE A 10 -2.30 17.44 -6.72
N LEU A 11 -2.62 18.63 -7.25
CA LEU A 11 -3.04 19.77 -6.44
C LEU A 11 -4.34 19.45 -5.70
N LEU A 12 -5.32 18.87 -6.38
CA LEU A 12 -6.58 18.45 -5.78
C LEU A 12 -6.37 17.38 -4.70
N LEU A 13 -5.58 16.33 -4.98
CA LEU A 13 -5.23 15.31 -4.00
C LEU A 13 -4.43 15.87 -2.81
N GLY A 14 -3.53 16.80 -3.04
CA GLY A 14 -2.74 17.46 -1.99
C GLY A 14 -3.61 18.33 -1.06
N LEU A 15 -4.57 19.06 -1.63
CA LEU A 15 -5.58 19.81 -0.88
C LEU A 15 -6.49 18.86 -0.09
N LEU A 16 -6.99 17.78 -0.72
CA LEU A 16 -7.81 16.77 -0.06
C LEU A 16 -7.07 16.07 1.09
N SER A 17 -5.78 15.77 0.94
CA SER A 17 -4.94 15.19 1.99
C SER A 17 -4.78 16.12 3.21
N ARG A 18 -4.57 17.42 2.97
CA ARG A 18 -4.46 18.44 4.04
C ARG A 18 -5.80 18.72 4.74
N VAL A 19 -6.90 18.69 4.00
CA VAL A 19 -8.26 18.91 4.52
C VAL A 19 -8.74 17.66 5.29
N SER A 20 -8.53 16.47 4.75
CA SER A 20 -8.91 15.20 5.39
C SER A 20 -8.22 14.99 6.74
N SER A 21 -6.94 15.34 6.85
CA SER A 21 -6.17 15.15 8.09
C SER A 21 -6.60 16.10 9.22
N ARG A 22 -7.10 17.30 8.90
CA ARG A 22 -7.47 18.31 9.92
C ARG A 22 -8.97 18.33 10.26
N ILE A 23 -9.85 18.04 9.31
CA ILE A 23 -11.30 18.18 9.50
C ILE A 23 -12.00 16.84 9.79
N LEU A 24 -11.57 15.74 9.16
CA LEU A 24 -12.29 14.45 9.27
C LEU A 24 -11.80 13.57 10.44
N ALA A 25 -10.58 13.80 10.92
CA ALA A 25 -9.99 13.01 12.00
C ALA A 25 -10.75 13.10 13.34
N PRO A 26 -11.30 14.26 13.77
CA PRO A 26 -12.08 14.36 15.02
C PRO A 26 -13.52 13.85 14.87
N THR A 27 -14.15 14.05 13.70
CA THR A 27 -15.59 13.79 13.49
C THR A 27 -15.96 12.33 13.29
N LEU A 28 -15.01 11.47 12.89
CA LEU A 28 -15.31 10.06 12.61
C LEU A 28 -14.98 9.12 13.78
N ASN A 29 -14.40 9.61 14.89
CA ASN A 29 -13.96 8.81 16.06
C ASN A 29 -13.27 7.48 15.66
N ILE A 30 -12.52 7.48 14.55
CA ILE A 30 -11.76 6.32 14.04
C ILE A 30 -10.34 6.30 14.62
N ARG A 31 -10.18 6.83 15.84
CA ARG A 31 -8.97 6.58 16.62
C ARG A 31 -9.18 5.25 17.31
N GLY A 32 -8.49 4.22 16.81
CA GLY A 32 -8.48 2.93 17.45
C GLY A 32 -8.08 3.07 18.91
N GLY A 33 -8.94 2.57 19.81
CA GLY A 33 -8.68 2.55 21.24
C GLY A 33 -7.44 1.72 21.58
N ALA A 34 -7.02 1.74 22.85
CA ALA A 34 -5.87 0.96 23.31
C ALA A 34 -5.96 -0.55 22.98
N ALA A 35 -7.18 -1.10 22.88
CA ALA A 35 -7.44 -2.49 22.48
C ALA A 35 -7.31 -2.75 20.96
N GLU A 36 -7.32 -1.72 20.09
CA GLU A 36 -7.11 -1.87 18.63
C GLU A 36 -5.63 -1.82 18.23
N ARG A 37 -4.71 -1.83 19.21
CA ARG A 37 -3.26 -1.79 18.95
C ARG A 37 -2.65 -3.16 18.64
N GLU A 38 -3.38 -4.24 18.87
CA GLU A 38 -2.99 -5.61 18.47
C GLU A 38 -3.76 -6.02 17.20
N GLU A 39 -3.60 -5.27 16.12
CA GLU A 39 -3.99 -5.80 14.81
C GLU A 39 -2.99 -6.89 14.42
N LEU A 40 -3.51 -8.01 13.93
CA LEU A 40 -2.67 -9.10 13.43
C LEU A 40 -1.64 -8.55 12.45
N THR A 41 -0.37 -8.76 12.78
CA THR A 41 0.76 -8.38 11.95
C THR A 41 0.82 -9.29 10.75
N THR A 42 0.65 -10.61 10.87
CA THR A 42 0.60 -11.55 9.75
C THR A 42 -0.84 -11.94 9.38
N GLY A 43 -1.09 -12.27 8.11
CA GLY A 43 -2.39 -12.86 7.68
C GLY A 43 -3.63 -11.95 7.79
N LYS A 44 -3.47 -10.66 8.16
CA LYS A 44 -4.57 -9.71 8.28
C LYS A 44 -5.46 -9.71 7.02
N VAL A 45 -6.77 -9.79 7.26
CA VAL A 45 -7.83 -9.62 6.26
C VAL A 45 -8.67 -8.40 6.62
N TRP A 46 -9.41 -7.88 5.66
CA TRP A 46 -10.29 -6.75 5.87
C TRP A 46 -11.52 -7.13 6.70
N THR A 47 -11.87 -6.24 7.61
CA THR A 47 -13.23 -6.07 8.12
C THR A 47 -13.78 -4.75 7.60
N LEU A 48 -15.10 -4.55 7.58
CA LEU A 48 -15.67 -3.29 7.11
C LEU A 48 -15.07 -2.06 7.83
N LYS A 49 -14.92 -2.14 9.16
CA LYS A 49 -14.36 -1.06 9.98
C LYS A 49 -12.90 -0.75 9.61
N THR A 50 -12.05 -1.79 9.53
CA THR A 50 -10.64 -1.62 9.21
C THR A 50 -10.43 -1.19 7.76
N PHE A 51 -11.30 -1.66 6.85
CA PHE A 51 -11.32 -1.29 5.44
C PHE A 51 -11.54 0.21 5.26
N VAL A 52 -12.61 0.77 5.84
CA VAL A 52 -12.94 2.20 5.72
C VAL A 52 -11.82 3.07 6.31
N ARG A 53 -11.38 2.76 7.54
CA ARG A 53 -10.29 3.49 8.20
C ARG A 53 -9.02 3.52 7.36
N ASP A 54 -8.63 2.36 6.84
CA ASP A 54 -7.33 2.21 6.18
C ASP A 54 -7.38 2.80 4.76
N HIS A 55 -8.53 2.76 4.06
CA HIS A 55 -8.67 3.39 2.74
C HIS A 55 -8.56 4.92 2.77
N VAL A 56 -9.02 5.58 3.83
CA VAL A 56 -8.75 7.01 4.05
C VAL A 56 -7.24 7.26 4.13
N THR A 57 -6.54 6.41 4.89
CA THR A 57 -5.09 6.51 5.05
C THR A 57 -4.37 6.25 3.72
N PHE A 58 -4.65 5.15 3.03
CA PHE A 58 -4.00 4.82 1.75
C PHE A 58 -4.20 5.90 0.70
N THR A 59 -5.40 6.49 0.63
CA THR A 59 -5.70 7.57 -0.30
C THR A 59 -4.86 8.81 -0.02
N SER A 60 -4.66 9.15 1.26
CA SER A 60 -3.77 10.26 1.64
C SER A 60 -2.30 10.02 1.26
N GLN A 61 -1.89 8.76 1.12
CA GLN A 61 -0.52 8.37 0.77
C GLN A 61 -0.28 8.30 -0.75
N LEU A 62 -1.32 8.34 -1.59
CA LEU A 62 -1.19 8.20 -3.06
C LEU A 62 -0.14 9.14 -3.69
N PRO A 63 -0.08 10.44 -3.34
CA PRO A 63 0.94 11.33 -3.90
C PRO A 63 2.36 10.97 -3.45
N GLY A 64 2.53 10.55 -2.19
CA GLY A 64 3.82 10.08 -1.69
C GLY A 64 4.27 8.79 -2.36
N TYR A 65 3.31 7.90 -2.64
CA TYR A 65 3.59 6.63 -3.31
C TYR A 65 4.06 6.85 -4.75
N LEU A 66 3.44 7.77 -5.50
CA LEU A 66 3.97 8.15 -6.81
C LEU A 66 5.33 8.87 -6.68
N GLY A 67 5.47 9.74 -5.68
CA GLY A 67 6.72 10.45 -5.38
C GLY A 67 7.92 9.53 -5.14
N ALA A 68 7.70 8.29 -4.72
CA ALA A 68 8.75 7.28 -4.58
C ALA A 68 9.38 6.87 -5.92
N TYR A 69 8.69 7.08 -7.05
CA TYR A 69 9.15 6.70 -8.38
C TYR A 69 9.58 7.89 -9.23
N ILE A 70 9.06 9.10 -8.97
CA ILE A 70 9.31 10.28 -9.81
C ILE A 70 9.66 11.54 -9.02
N GLY A 71 10.49 12.39 -9.63
CA GLY A 71 10.85 13.71 -9.10
C GLY A 71 11.88 13.67 -7.97
N ASN A 72 12.03 14.78 -7.24
CA ASN A 72 13.09 14.97 -6.24
C ASN A 72 12.91 14.12 -4.97
N ARG A 73 11.76 13.43 -4.85
CA ARG A 73 11.44 12.54 -3.73
C ARG A 73 11.61 11.07 -4.10
N ALA A 74 12.02 10.79 -5.33
CA ALA A 74 12.21 9.44 -5.81
C ALA A 74 13.23 8.70 -4.95
N VAL A 75 12.87 7.48 -4.60
CA VAL A 75 13.72 6.53 -3.92
C VAL A 75 14.35 5.65 -5.01
N GLU A 76 15.59 5.23 -4.77
CA GLU A 76 16.31 4.42 -5.75
C GLU A 76 15.57 3.08 -5.96
N PRO A 77 15.39 2.60 -7.21
CA PRO A 77 14.56 1.43 -7.49
C PRO A 77 14.96 0.14 -6.74
N SER A 78 16.26 -0.13 -6.55
CA SER A 78 16.69 -1.29 -5.76
C SER A 78 16.30 -1.14 -4.28
N ILE A 79 16.36 0.08 -3.73
CA ILE A 79 15.88 0.39 -2.37
C ILE A 79 14.35 0.26 -2.29
N ASN A 80 13.60 0.72 -3.30
CA ASN A 80 12.14 0.56 -3.36
C ASN A 80 11.75 -0.92 -3.23
N GLU A 81 12.33 -1.78 -4.06
CA GLU A 81 12.00 -3.19 -4.01
C GLU A 81 12.53 -3.88 -2.74
N ALA A 82 13.66 -3.45 -2.19
CA ALA A 82 14.13 -3.93 -0.89
C ALA A 82 13.19 -3.56 0.27
N VAL A 83 12.59 -2.36 0.24
CA VAL A 83 11.51 -1.94 1.16
C VAL A 83 10.31 -2.86 0.99
N MET A 84 9.90 -3.14 -0.25
CA MET A 84 8.76 -4.00 -0.54
C MET A 84 8.99 -5.45 -0.06
N LEU A 85 10.15 -6.02 -0.35
CA LEU A 85 10.48 -7.37 0.09
C LEU A 85 10.63 -7.45 1.62
N THR A 86 11.21 -6.45 2.27
CA THR A 86 11.30 -6.39 3.74
C THR A 86 9.94 -6.35 4.40
N MET A 87 9.05 -5.49 3.90
CA MET A 87 7.68 -5.44 4.38
C MET A 87 7.01 -6.81 4.22
N ASN A 88 7.07 -7.41 3.03
CA ASN A 88 6.37 -8.66 2.73
C ASN A 88 6.99 -9.90 3.42
N SER A 89 8.25 -9.87 3.86
CA SER A 89 8.86 -10.97 4.62
C SER A 89 8.26 -11.13 6.02
N ILE A 90 7.80 -10.02 6.62
CA ILE A 90 7.03 -10.01 7.87
C ILE A 90 5.54 -10.15 7.57
N ASN A 91 5.10 -9.50 6.49
CA ASN A 91 3.70 -9.36 6.10
C ASN A 91 3.41 -10.23 4.87
N THR A 92 3.43 -11.55 5.04
CA THR A 92 3.35 -12.50 3.92
C THR A 92 2.08 -12.35 3.09
N CYS A 93 2.25 -12.09 1.78
CA CYS A 93 1.19 -12.14 0.77
C CYS A 93 1.73 -12.76 -0.53
N PRO A 94 1.16 -13.86 -1.04
CA PRO A 94 1.66 -14.52 -2.26
C PRO A 94 1.68 -13.62 -3.49
N TYR A 95 0.69 -12.73 -3.64
CA TYR A 95 0.65 -11.78 -4.76
C TYR A 95 1.81 -10.79 -4.72
N CYS A 96 2.09 -10.25 -3.53
CA CYS A 96 3.21 -9.34 -3.30
C CYS A 96 4.56 -10.05 -3.47
N THR A 97 4.69 -11.28 -2.97
CA THR A 97 5.89 -12.12 -3.18
C THR A 97 6.17 -12.32 -4.67
N GLY A 98 5.14 -12.64 -5.46
CA GLY A 98 5.26 -12.77 -6.90
C GLY A 98 5.74 -11.46 -7.53
N LEU A 99 4.90 -10.43 -7.50
CA LEU A 99 5.15 -9.17 -8.20
C LEU A 99 6.47 -8.51 -7.77
N HIS A 100 6.65 -8.27 -6.47
CA HIS A 100 7.85 -7.58 -5.98
C HIS A 100 9.10 -8.46 -6.03
N GLY A 101 8.96 -9.79 -6.00
CA GLY A 101 10.10 -10.69 -6.26
C GLY A 101 10.64 -10.51 -7.69
N GLN A 102 9.75 -10.39 -8.68
CA GLN A 102 10.16 -10.13 -10.06
C GLN A 102 10.75 -8.73 -10.23
N LEU A 103 10.10 -7.71 -9.66
CA LEU A 103 10.59 -6.33 -9.74
C LEU A 103 11.95 -6.17 -9.04
N ALA A 104 12.13 -6.80 -7.88
CA ALA A 104 13.41 -6.84 -7.17
C ALA A 104 14.50 -7.52 -8.00
N ARG A 105 14.22 -8.65 -8.66
CA ARG A 105 15.19 -9.26 -9.58
C ARG A 105 15.58 -8.31 -10.70
N MET A 106 14.59 -7.67 -11.32
CA MET A 106 14.83 -6.71 -12.40
C MET A 106 15.66 -5.50 -11.93
N ALA A 107 15.55 -5.14 -10.65
CA ALA A 107 16.30 -4.05 -10.00
C ALA A 107 17.60 -4.51 -9.30
N SER A 108 17.97 -5.79 -9.34
CA SER A 108 19.09 -6.37 -8.58
C SER A 108 19.02 -6.18 -7.05
N ALA A 109 17.82 -6.36 -6.48
CA ALA A 109 17.50 -6.14 -5.07
C ALA A 109 16.93 -7.40 -4.38
N GLU A 110 17.28 -8.60 -4.83
CA GLU A 110 16.63 -9.85 -4.43
C GLU A 110 16.80 -10.21 -2.95
N ASP A 111 17.88 -9.74 -2.33
CA ASP A 111 18.20 -9.99 -0.93
C ASP A 111 18.10 -8.70 -0.10
N PRO A 112 16.91 -8.35 0.42
CA PRO A 112 16.73 -7.13 1.19
C PRO A 112 17.50 -7.15 2.53
N SER A 113 17.90 -8.32 3.03
CA SER A 113 18.60 -8.45 4.31
C SER A 113 20.02 -7.87 4.28
N LYS A 114 20.60 -7.74 3.08
CA LYS A 114 21.90 -7.11 2.84
C LYS A 114 21.82 -5.58 2.78
N SER A 115 20.63 -5.02 2.60
CA SER A 115 20.46 -3.57 2.51
C SER A 115 20.52 -2.94 3.90
N LYS A 116 21.44 -1.97 4.06
CA LYS A 116 21.55 -1.13 5.25
C LYS A 116 20.90 0.25 5.05
N ALA A 117 20.12 0.41 3.98
CA ALA A 117 19.46 1.66 3.68
C ALA A 117 18.47 2.05 4.80
N PRO A 118 18.45 3.32 5.26
CA PRO A 118 17.52 3.78 6.30
C PRO A 118 16.06 3.44 5.97
N GLU A 119 15.69 3.48 4.69
CA GLU A 119 14.36 3.13 4.20
C GLU A 119 13.96 1.70 4.56
N VAL A 120 14.89 0.75 4.42
CA VAL A 120 14.67 -0.68 4.67
C VAL A 120 14.58 -0.94 6.18
N ILE A 121 15.39 -0.27 6.98
CA ILE A 121 15.33 -0.33 8.45
C ILE A 121 13.96 0.16 8.94
N TYR A 122 13.53 1.32 8.46
CA TYR A 122 12.20 1.85 8.75
C TYR A 122 11.09 0.89 8.31
N ALA A 123 11.19 0.33 7.10
CA ALA A 123 10.21 -0.61 6.56
C ALA A 123 10.04 -1.84 7.47
N LYS A 124 11.12 -2.34 8.08
CA LYS A 124 11.06 -3.44 9.05
C LYS A 124 10.24 -3.04 10.29
N VAL A 125 10.51 -1.88 10.89
CA VAL A 125 9.76 -1.38 12.06
C VAL A 125 8.29 -1.17 11.69
N PHE A 126 8.04 -0.52 10.55
CA PHE A 126 6.69 -0.30 10.04
C PHE A 126 5.93 -1.61 9.87
N ALA A 127 6.56 -2.62 9.28
CA ALA A 127 5.98 -3.93 9.05
C ALA A 127 5.60 -4.63 10.35
N THR A 128 6.50 -4.60 11.35
CA THR A 128 6.29 -5.20 12.68
C THR A 128 5.12 -4.57 13.42
N HIS A 129 4.84 -3.29 13.19
CA HIS A 129 3.81 -2.54 13.91
C HIS A 129 2.60 -2.14 13.04
N ALA A 130 2.46 -2.75 11.86
CA ALA A 130 1.40 -2.44 10.90
C ALA A 130 1.21 -0.93 10.67
N GLY A 131 2.33 -0.19 10.62
CA GLY A 131 2.37 1.24 10.36
C GLY A 131 1.86 2.16 11.47
N ARG A 132 1.68 1.66 12.70
CA ARG A 132 1.08 2.44 13.79
C ARG A 132 1.88 2.39 15.08
N GLY A 133 1.70 3.42 15.91
CA GLY A 133 2.25 3.48 17.26
C GLY A 133 3.61 4.18 17.36
N LYS A 134 4.05 4.39 18.60
CA LYS A 134 5.23 5.23 18.91
C LYS A 134 6.52 4.74 18.26
N ALA A 135 6.70 3.43 18.12
CA ALA A 135 7.87 2.85 17.48
C ALA A 135 7.98 3.25 15.99
N VAL A 136 6.86 3.27 15.26
CA VAL A 136 6.82 3.69 13.86
C VAL A 136 7.10 5.19 13.72
N GLU A 137 6.53 6.01 14.61
CA GLU A 137 6.76 7.47 14.59
C GLU A 137 8.23 7.81 14.90
N ALA A 138 8.85 7.13 15.87
CA ALA A 138 10.27 7.30 16.18
C ALA A 138 11.16 6.88 15.00
N ALA A 139 10.91 5.71 14.42
CA ALA A 139 11.65 5.23 13.26
C ALA A 139 11.45 6.14 12.03
N TYR A 140 10.28 6.75 11.87
CA TYR A 140 10.03 7.72 10.80
C TYR A 140 10.85 9.00 11.01
N ALA A 141 10.97 9.49 12.24
CA ALA A 141 11.81 10.65 12.54
C ALA A 141 13.29 10.38 12.23
N GLU A 142 13.80 9.19 12.57
CA GLU A 142 15.16 8.76 12.22
C GLU A 142 15.34 8.66 10.70
N LEU A 143 14.37 8.08 9.98
CA LEU A 143 14.37 8.03 8.52
C LEU A 143 14.42 9.44 7.91
N ALA A 144 13.55 10.35 8.39
CA ALA A 144 13.48 11.72 7.90
C ALA A 144 14.81 12.48 8.12
N ALA A 145 15.44 12.28 9.27
CA ALA A 145 16.77 12.84 9.55
C ALA A 145 17.84 12.29 8.59
N ALA A 146 17.75 11.01 8.21
CA ALA A 146 18.75 10.35 7.36
C ALA A 146 18.61 10.67 5.87
N VAL A 147 17.39 10.73 5.33
CA VAL A 147 17.15 10.84 3.87
C VAL A 147 16.39 12.09 3.45
N GLY A 148 16.00 12.93 4.41
CA GLY A 148 15.15 14.10 4.22
C GLY A 148 13.66 13.78 4.13
N ASP A 149 12.82 14.75 4.52
CA ASP A 149 11.37 14.60 4.64
C ASP A 149 10.69 14.09 3.36
N GLY A 150 11.17 14.53 2.19
CA GLY A 150 10.58 14.18 0.90
C GLY A 150 10.69 12.68 0.60
N LYS A 151 11.90 12.12 0.74
CA LYS A 151 12.13 10.68 0.52
C LYS A 151 11.52 9.86 1.65
N ALA A 152 11.65 10.30 2.90
CA ALA A 152 11.05 9.62 4.05
C ALA A 152 9.53 9.47 3.90
N SER A 153 8.84 10.54 3.48
CA SER A 153 7.40 10.49 3.22
C SER A 153 7.05 9.53 2.07
N SER A 154 7.89 9.43 1.05
CA SER A 154 7.68 8.52 -0.08
C SER A 154 7.88 7.07 0.34
N THR A 155 8.93 6.78 1.12
CA THR A 155 9.17 5.47 1.74
C THR A 155 8.03 5.04 2.65
N ARG A 156 7.52 5.94 3.50
CA ARG A 156 6.34 5.65 4.32
C ARG A 156 5.12 5.33 3.47
N ALA A 157 4.92 6.05 2.37
CA ALA A 157 3.83 5.75 1.45
C ALA A 157 3.97 4.36 0.81
N LEU A 158 5.18 3.96 0.39
CA LEU A 158 5.44 2.59 -0.09
C LEU A 158 5.03 1.53 0.95
N CYS A 159 5.42 1.74 2.22
CA CYS A 159 5.09 0.82 3.30
C CYS A 159 3.56 0.71 3.51
N TRP A 160 2.84 1.83 3.48
CA TRP A 160 1.37 1.82 3.53
C TRP A 160 0.75 1.08 2.33
N PHE A 161 1.25 1.32 1.11
CA PHE A 161 0.71 0.66 -0.09
C PHE A 161 0.98 -0.83 -0.12
N LEU A 162 2.11 -1.29 0.42
CA LEU A 162 2.32 -2.73 0.54
C LEU A 162 1.47 -3.36 1.64
N LEU A 163 1.23 -2.65 2.75
CA LEU A 163 0.27 -3.08 3.76
C LEU A 163 -1.15 -3.19 3.17
N TRP A 164 -1.55 -2.25 2.31
CA TRP A 164 -2.79 -2.34 1.53
C TRP A 164 -2.80 -3.56 0.61
N GLY A 165 -1.73 -3.73 -0.19
CA GLY A 165 -1.61 -4.82 -1.16
C GLY A 165 -1.73 -6.19 -0.50
N LYS A 166 -1.03 -6.39 0.63
CA LYS A 166 -1.18 -7.60 1.44
C LYS A 166 -2.61 -7.79 1.93
N THR A 167 -3.15 -6.80 2.64
CA THR A 167 -4.41 -7.00 3.38
C THR A 167 -5.54 -7.28 2.39
N THR A 168 -5.52 -6.60 1.26
CA THR A 168 -6.48 -6.82 0.16
C THR A 168 -6.24 -8.18 -0.50
N GLY A 169 -5.01 -8.54 -0.84
CA GLY A 169 -4.68 -9.81 -1.47
C GLY A 169 -5.01 -11.02 -0.60
N ASN A 170 -4.74 -10.94 0.70
CA ASN A 170 -5.10 -11.99 1.66
C ASN A 170 -6.61 -12.09 1.87
N THR A 171 -7.34 -10.96 1.82
CA THR A 171 -8.81 -10.98 1.85
C THR A 171 -9.37 -11.66 0.61
N VAL A 172 -8.87 -11.33 -0.58
CA VAL A 172 -9.25 -11.99 -1.84
C VAL A 172 -8.97 -13.50 -1.79
N ASN A 173 -7.81 -13.90 -1.27
CA ASN A 173 -7.46 -15.32 -1.11
C ASN A 173 -8.38 -16.03 -0.09
N ALA A 174 -8.73 -15.38 1.02
CA ALA A 174 -9.64 -15.95 2.01
C ALA A 174 -11.02 -16.21 1.40
N VAL A 175 -11.55 -15.24 0.64
CA VAL A 175 -12.85 -15.38 -0.06
C VAL A 175 -12.78 -16.46 -1.14
N ARG A 176 -11.72 -16.47 -1.96
CA ARG A 176 -11.48 -17.53 -2.95
C ARG A 176 -11.43 -18.91 -2.30
N GLY A 177 -10.76 -19.05 -1.16
CA GLY A 177 -10.68 -20.30 -0.41
C GLY A 177 -12.05 -20.79 0.04
N LYS A 178 -12.92 -19.90 0.53
CA LYS A 178 -14.32 -20.24 0.86
C LYS A 178 -15.09 -20.73 -0.37
N ILE A 179 -14.94 -20.06 -1.52
CA ILE A 179 -15.61 -20.45 -2.78
C ILE A 179 -15.14 -21.83 -3.25
N LEU A 180 -13.82 -22.05 -3.32
CA LEU A 180 -13.24 -23.32 -3.79
C LEU A 180 -13.52 -24.50 -2.85
N SER A 181 -13.70 -24.23 -1.56
CA SER A 181 -14.09 -25.26 -0.57
C SER A 181 -15.61 -25.39 -0.40
N LEU A 182 -16.40 -24.76 -1.26
CA LEU A 182 -17.87 -24.76 -1.23
C LEU A 182 -18.49 -24.27 0.09
N LYS A 183 -17.75 -23.50 0.89
CA LYS A 183 -18.22 -22.90 2.16
C LYS A 183 -18.99 -21.59 1.91
N LEU A 184 -19.91 -21.59 0.96
CA LEU A 184 -20.59 -20.38 0.47
C LEU A 184 -21.42 -19.68 1.55
N LEU A 185 -21.99 -20.42 2.50
CA LEU A 185 -22.75 -19.88 3.62
C LEU A 185 -21.90 -19.06 4.62
N SER A 186 -20.57 -19.18 4.55
CA SER A 186 -19.64 -18.39 5.38
C SER A 186 -19.21 -17.06 4.74
N LEU A 187 -19.73 -16.74 3.55
CA LEU A 187 -19.46 -15.48 2.85
C LEU A 187 -20.38 -14.38 3.38
N THR A 188 -19.76 -13.27 3.81
CA THR A 188 -20.51 -12.06 4.14
C THR A 188 -20.76 -11.21 2.88
N PRO A 189 -21.75 -10.31 2.87
CA PRO A 189 -21.90 -9.34 1.79
C PRO A 189 -20.63 -8.50 1.55
N PHE A 190 -19.90 -8.20 2.62
CA PHE A 190 -18.62 -7.50 2.54
C PHE A 190 -17.55 -8.34 1.84
N ASP A 191 -17.44 -9.64 2.14
CA ASP A 191 -16.54 -10.57 1.45
C ASP A 191 -16.80 -10.55 -0.07
N VAL A 192 -18.08 -10.63 -0.46
CA VAL A 192 -18.49 -10.62 -1.87
C VAL A 192 -18.14 -9.28 -2.53
N ALA A 193 -18.40 -8.16 -1.87
CA ALA A 193 -18.10 -6.83 -2.40
C ALA A 193 -16.59 -6.61 -2.59
N VAL A 194 -15.78 -6.93 -1.58
CA VAL A 194 -14.31 -6.83 -1.67
C VAL A 194 -13.77 -7.74 -2.78
N PHE A 195 -14.28 -8.97 -2.87
CA PHE A 195 -13.84 -9.91 -3.90
C PHE A 195 -14.23 -9.43 -5.30
N ALA A 196 -15.47 -8.96 -5.51
CA ALA A 196 -15.92 -8.45 -6.80
C ALA A 196 -15.08 -7.26 -7.28
N VAL A 197 -14.70 -6.36 -6.36
CA VAL A 197 -13.90 -5.17 -6.68
C VAL A 197 -12.42 -5.51 -6.90
N TYR A 198 -11.82 -6.36 -6.06
CA TYR A 198 -10.36 -6.55 -6.07
C TYR A 198 -9.87 -7.84 -6.73
N ALA A 199 -10.68 -8.90 -6.85
CA ALA A 199 -10.24 -10.12 -7.52
C ALA A 199 -9.77 -9.86 -8.98
N PRO A 200 -10.43 -9.01 -9.79
CA PRO A 200 -9.93 -8.69 -11.13
C PRO A 200 -8.53 -8.06 -11.13
N LEU A 201 -8.27 -7.17 -10.17
CA LEU A 201 -6.96 -6.54 -9.99
C LEU A 201 -5.88 -7.59 -9.67
N PHE A 202 -6.13 -8.47 -8.70
CA PHE A 202 -5.18 -9.50 -8.30
C PHE A 202 -5.00 -10.61 -9.35
N ALA A 203 -6.03 -10.90 -10.14
CA ALA A 203 -5.91 -11.76 -11.32
C ALA A 203 -4.97 -11.14 -12.36
N THR A 204 -5.12 -9.83 -12.62
CA THR A 204 -4.24 -9.08 -13.53
C THR A 204 -2.79 -9.08 -13.04
N ILE A 205 -2.57 -8.90 -11.73
CA ILE A 205 -1.23 -9.01 -11.12
C ILE A 205 -0.65 -10.42 -11.34
N GLY A 206 -1.47 -11.47 -11.23
CA GLY A 206 -1.05 -12.84 -11.52
C GLY A 206 -0.56 -13.03 -12.96
N VAL A 207 -1.30 -12.51 -13.95
CA VAL A 207 -0.90 -12.53 -15.36
C VAL A 207 0.39 -11.74 -15.59
N LEU A 208 0.47 -10.53 -15.01
CA LEU A 208 1.67 -9.70 -15.10
C LEU A 208 2.90 -10.42 -14.53
N ASN A 209 2.76 -11.07 -13.37
CA ASN A 209 3.83 -11.83 -12.75
C ASN A 209 4.40 -12.91 -13.68
N VAL A 210 3.53 -13.63 -14.41
CA VAL A 210 3.97 -14.63 -15.41
C VAL A 210 4.75 -13.95 -16.55
N GLY A 211 4.30 -12.80 -17.04
CA GLY A 211 5.01 -12.03 -18.05
C GLY A 211 6.39 -11.55 -17.57
N LEU A 212 6.48 -11.10 -16.32
CA LEU A 212 7.72 -10.57 -15.73
C LEU A 212 8.78 -11.66 -15.51
N LEU A 213 8.44 -12.95 -15.43
CA LEU A 213 9.42 -14.04 -15.26
C LEU A 213 10.54 -14.01 -16.30
N LYS A 214 10.24 -13.57 -17.53
CA LYS A 214 11.19 -13.54 -18.65
C LYS A 214 11.90 -12.20 -18.80
N MET A 215 11.54 -11.19 -18.00
CA MET A 215 12.12 -9.85 -18.13
C MET A 215 13.53 -9.81 -17.53
N PRO A 216 14.52 -9.26 -18.26
CA PRO A 216 15.87 -9.12 -17.78
C PRO A 216 15.97 -8.03 -16.70
N LYS A 217 17.17 -7.90 -16.13
CA LYS A 217 17.52 -6.72 -15.34
C LYS A 217 17.37 -5.46 -16.20
N VAL A 218 16.81 -4.40 -15.62
CA VAL A 218 16.55 -3.16 -16.34
C VAL A 218 17.28 -1.98 -15.70
N PRO A 219 17.62 -0.93 -16.46
CA PRO A 219 18.20 0.28 -15.90
C PRO A 219 17.25 0.94 -14.88
N PRO A 220 17.78 1.66 -13.88
CA PRO A 220 16.96 2.28 -12.82
C PRO A 220 15.80 3.15 -13.34
N LYS A 221 16.02 3.91 -14.42
CA LYS A 221 14.98 4.76 -15.02
C LYS A 221 13.80 3.94 -15.55
N VAL A 222 14.06 2.77 -16.13
CA VAL A 222 13.02 1.86 -16.63
C VAL A 222 12.26 1.24 -15.46
N SER A 223 12.98 0.80 -14.42
CA SER A 223 12.35 0.27 -13.20
C SER A 223 11.42 1.30 -12.53
N ALA A 224 11.89 2.55 -12.39
CA ALA A 224 11.07 3.65 -11.87
C ALA A 224 9.82 3.91 -12.73
N ALA A 225 9.94 3.86 -14.07
CA ALA A 225 8.81 4.03 -14.98
C ALA A 225 7.78 2.89 -14.85
N ILE A 226 8.23 1.65 -14.66
CA ILE A 226 7.36 0.51 -14.37
C ILE A 226 6.60 0.75 -13.07
N GLY A 227 7.29 1.13 -12.00
CA GLY A 227 6.66 1.44 -10.70
C GLY A 227 5.62 2.56 -10.80
N ALA A 228 5.95 3.66 -11.48
CA ALA A 228 5.02 4.76 -11.73
C ALA A 228 3.80 4.34 -12.59
N THR A 229 3.99 3.39 -13.52
CA THR A 229 2.88 2.84 -14.34
C THR A 229 1.97 1.97 -13.47
N LEU A 230 2.53 1.12 -12.62
CA LEU A 230 1.78 0.25 -11.71
C LEU A 230 1.03 1.03 -10.63
N TRP A 231 1.46 2.25 -10.31
CA TRP A 231 0.73 3.16 -9.44
C TRP A 231 -0.66 3.52 -9.97
N VAL A 232 -0.84 3.67 -11.29
CA VAL A 232 -2.10 4.12 -11.90
C VAL A 232 -3.29 3.23 -11.55
N PRO A 233 -3.28 1.90 -11.80
CA PRO A 233 -4.40 1.05 -11.44
C PRO A 233 -4.65 1.01 -9.92
N GLN A 234 -3.59 1.11 -9.10
CA GLN A 234 -3.75 1.18 -7.65
C GLN A 234 -4.43 2.48 -7.22
N ALA A 235 -4.04 3.62 -7.79
CA ALA A 235 -4.63 4.92 -7.52
C ALA A 235 -6.11 4.97 -7.91
N LEU A 236 -6.50 4.34 -9.01
CA LEU A 236 -7.91 4.24 -9.41
C LEU A 236 -8.73 3.47 -8.39
N HIS A 237 -8.26 2.30 -7.94
CA HIS A 237 -9.02 1.49 -6.97
C HIS A 237 -9.03 2.11 -5.57
N VAL A 238 -7.85 2.50 -5.06
CA VAL A 238 -7.72 3.05 -3.72
C VAL A 238 -8.35 4.44 -3.63
N GLY A 239 -8.12 5.30 -4.61
CA GLY A 239 -8.59 6.68 -4.60
C GLY A 239 -10.11 6.77 -4.61
N LEU A 240 -10.80 6.01 -5.47
CA LEU A 240 -12.26 5.99 -5.51
C LEU A 240 -12.85 5.50 -4.18
N LEU A 241 -12.36 4.38 -3.65
CA LEU A 241 -12.84 3.82 -2.39
C LEU A 241 -12.48 4.67 -1.17
N GLY A 242 -11.35 5.37 -1.22
CA GLY A 242 -10.97 6.38 -0.25
C GLY A 242 -11.97 7.51 -0.19
N LEU A 243 -12.33 8.09 -1.33
CA LEU A 243 -13.33 9.16 -1.41
C LEU A 243 -14.69 8.69 -0.87
N PHE A 244 -15.12 7.46 -1.20
CA PHE A 244 -16.32 6.86 -0.60
C PHE A 244 -16.18 6.68 0.92
N SER A 245 -15.00 6.34 1.41
CA SER A 245 -14.71 6.17 2.85
C SER A 245 -14.70 7.49 3.63
N LEU A 246 -14.64 8.64 2.94
CA LEU A 246 -14.80 9.96 3.57
C LEU A 246 -16.27 10.35 3.77
N LEU A 247 -17.22 9.62 3.16
CA LEU A 247 -18.64 9.85 3.40
C LEU A 247 -18.97 9.56 4.87
N PRO A 248 -19.85 10.35 5.52
CA PRO A 248 -20.16 10.17 6.92
C PRO A 248 -20.57 8.72 7.22
N ALA A 249 -19.92 8.06 8.19
CA ALA A 249 -20.19 6.66 8.54
C ALA A 249 -21.69 6.37 8.82
N LYS A 250 -22.45 7.39 9.25
CA LYS A 250 -23.91 7.30 9.44
C LYS A 250 -24.70 7.00 8.15
N LEU A 251 -24.13 7.25 6.98
CA LEU A 251 -24.70 6.91 5.66
C LEU A 251 -24.25 5.53 5.15
N LEU A 252 -23.15 4.97 5.68
CA LEU A 252 -22.56 3.72 5.21
C LEU A 252 -22.93 2.49 6.07
N VAL A 253 -23.46 2.71 7.29
CA VAL A 253 -23.76 1.66 8.27
C VAL A 253 -25.24 1.71 8.72
N ARG A 254 -26.14 2.18 7.86
CA ARG A 254 -27.59 1.95 8.01
C ARG A 254 -28.00 0.79 7.13
#